data_AF-A0A641APQ0-F1
#
_entry.id   AF-A0A641APQ0-F1
#
_cell.length_a   1.000
_cell.length_b   1.000
_cell.length_c   1.000
_cell.angle_alpha   90.00
_cell.angle_beta   90.00
_cell.angle_gamma   90.00
#
_symmetry.space_group_name_H-M   'P 1'
#
loop_
_entity.id
_entity.type
_entity.pdbx_description
1 polymer ?
#
loop_
_entity_poly.entity_id
_entity_poly.type
_entity_poly.pdbx_seq_one_letter_code
_entity_poly.pdbx_strand_id
1 'polypeptide(L)'
;MARFICPNCEYVYDETTGNPREGWAAGTAFADIDPDWTCPDCGVREQVDFLPIEQFVRNDQDGHIIAAETRAATPTTGDPS
;
A
#
# COMPACT_ATOMS: atom_id res chain seq x y z
N MET A 1 1.64 -10.77 11.17
CA MET A 1 2.71 -9.93 10.60
C MET A 1 2.03 -8.86 9.77
N ALA A 2 2.42 -7.62 10.00
CA ALA A 2 1.84 -6.46 9.36
C ALA A 2 2.40 -6.30 7.95
N ARG A 3 1.66 -5.54 7.13
CA ARG A 3 2.06 -5.22 5.75
C ARG A 3 1.92 -3.72 5.56
N PHE A 4 2.89 -3.13 4.89
CA PHE A 4 3.00 -1.69 4.68
C PHE A 4 3.07 -1.43 3.18
N ILE A 5 2.40 -0.39 2.70
CA ILE A 5 2.31 -0.07 1.29
C ILE A 5 2.80 1.34 1.04
N CYS A 6 3.58 1.48 -0.02
CA CYS A 6 4.02 2.78 -0.52
C CYS A 6 2.84 3.47 -1.21
N PRO A 7 2.41 4.67 -0.77
CA PRO A 7 1.27 5.35 -1.38
C PRO A 7 1.55 5.91 -2.78
N ASN A 8 2.81 5.92 -3.22
CA ASN A 8 3.23 6.42 -4.53
C ASN A 8 3.19 5.35 -5.63
N CYS A 9 3.80 4.19 -5.38
CA CYS A 9 3.96 3.11 -6.36
C CYS A 9 3.26 1.81 -5.96
N GLU A 10 2.64 1.80 -4.78
CA GLU A 10 1.82 0.67 -4.31
C GLU A 10 2.65 -0.59 -4.01
N TYR A 11 3.96 -0.43 -3.89
CA TYR A 11 4.86 -1.47 -3.39
C TYR A 11 4.47 -1.87 -1.97
N VAL A 12 4.34 -3.17 -1.71
CA VAL A 12 3.98 -3.73 -0.41
C VAL A 12 5.20 -4.38 0.23
N TYR A 13 5.61 -3.86 1.39
CA TYR A 13 6.51 -4.54 2.29
C TYR A 13 5.72 -5.51 3.18
N ASP A 14 6.11 -6.78 3.16
CA ASP A 14 5.53 -7.83 4.01
C ASP A 14 6.58 -8.31 5.01
N GLU A 15 6.30 -8.16 6.30
CA GLU A 15 7.22 -8.58 7.37
C GLU A 15 7.49 -10.10 7.34
N THR A 16 6.57 -10.92 6.82
CA THR A 16 6.77 -12.37 6.70
C THR A 16 7.85 -12.72 5.68
N THR A 17 7.93 -11.97 4.58
CA THR A 17 8.92 -12.20 3.51
C THR A 17 10.15 -11.34 3.68
N GLY A 18 10.03 -10.21 4.39
CA GLY A 18 11.03 -9.16 4.44
C GLY A 18 11.33 -8.60 3.05
N ASN A 19 12.53 -8.03 2.90
CA ASN A 19 13.08 -7.63 1.61
C ASN A 19 14.55 -8.06 1.50
N PRO A 20 14.81 -9.33 1.15
CA PRO A 20 16.17 -9.88 1.10
C PRO A 20 17.04 -9.21 0.02
N ARG A 21 16.42 -8.52 -0.96
CA ARG A 21 17.15 -7.77 -1.99
C ARG A 21 17.94 -6.60 -1.42
N GLU A 22 17.48 -6.05 -0.30
CA GLU A 22 18.10 -4.90 0.37
C GLU A 22 18.71 -5.25 1.72
N GLY A 23 18.70 -6.54 2.07
CA GLY A 23 19.33 -7.06 3.29
C GLY A 23 18.37 -7.32 4.44
N TRP A 24 17.05 -7.14 4.25
CA TRP A 24 16.04 -7.41 5.26
C TRP A 24 15.53 -8.84 5.15
N ALA A 25 15.79 -9.67 6.16
CA ALA A 25 15.40 -11.07 6.14
C ALA A 25 13.88 -11.26 6.34
N ALA A 26 13.39 -12.44 5.96
CA ALA A 26 12.04 -12.87 6.30
C ALA A 26 11.81 -12.84 7.81
N GLY A 27 10.75 -12.16 8.25
CA GLY A 27 10.43 -11.93 9.66
C GLY A 27 10.89 -10.58 10.22
N THR A 28 11.61 -9.75 9.46
CA THR A 28 11.99 -8.40 9.88
C THR A 28 10.74 -7.51 9.98
N ALA A 29 10.47 -6.98 11.18
CA ALA A 29 9.37 -6.06 11.39
C ALA A 29 9.63 -4.74 10.67
N PHE A 30 8.58 -4.07 10.19
CA PHE A 30 8.74 -2.80 9.49
C PHE A 30 9.30 -1.70 10.41
N ALA A 31 9.06 -1.82 11.71
CA ALA A 31 9.61 -0.94 12.73
C ALA A 31 11.12 -1.15 13.00
N ASP A 32 11.69 -2.28 12.57
CA ASP A 32 13.13 -2.56 12.67
C ASP A 32 13.91 -2.04 11.45
N ILE A 33 13.22 -1.61 10.40
CA ILE A 33 13.83 -1.04 9.19
C ILE A 33 14.23 0.41 9.48
N ASP A 34 15.38 0.83 8.94
CA ASP A 34 15.84 2.21 9.06
C ASP A 34 14.82 3.21 8.46
N PRO A 35 14.61 4.38 9.10
CA PRO A 35 13.66 5.39 8.62
C PRO A 35 14.07 5.99 7.27
N ASP A 36 15.37 6.04 6.97
CA ASP A 36 15.95 6.49 5.70
C ASP A 36 15.86 5.42 4.59
N TRP A 37 15.30 4.24 4.88
CA TRP A 37 15.15 3.18 3.89
C TRP A 37 14.19 3.63 2.78
N THR A 38 14.70 3.73 1.56
CA THR A 38 13.93 4.18 0.40
C THR A 38 13.18 3.03 -0.24
N CYS A 39 11.97 3.30 -0.76
CA CYS A 39 11.18 2.31 -1.47
C CYS A 39 11.98 1.70 -2.64
N PRO A 40 12.14 0.36 -2.71
CA PRO A 40 12.95 -0.31 -3.73
C PRO A 40 12.36 -0.22 -5.14
N ASP A 41 11.07 0.09 -5.25
CA ASP A 41 10.35 0.14 -6.52
C ASP A 41 10.42 1.53 -7.15
N CYS A 42 10.08 2.57 -6.38
CA CYS A 42 10.04 3.94 -6.89
C CYS A 42 11.22 4.84 -6.49
N GLY A 43 11.88 4.57 -5.36
CA GLY A 43 12.95 5.43 -4.85
C GLY A 43 12.51 6.84 -4.42
N VAL A 44 11.21 7.15 -4.39
CA VAL A 44 10.66 8.50 -4.11
C VAL A 44 10.27 8.67 -2.64
N ARG A 45 9.87 7.58 -1.98
CA ARG A 45 9.32 7.56 -0.62
C ARG A 45 10.21 6.74 0.29
N GLU A 46 10.25 7.12 1.56
CA GLU A 46 11.05 6.45 2.59
C GLU A 46 10.15 5.61 3.50
N GLN A 47 10.75 4.80 4.37
CA GLN A 47 10.05 3.93 5.33
C GLN A 47 8.96 4.70 6.09
N VAL A 48 9.26 5.93 6.49
CA VAL A 48 8.36 6.81 7.25
C VAL A 48 7.11 7.25 6.46
N ASP A 49 7.14 7.21 5.13
CA ASP A 49 6.01 7.54 4.27
C ASP A 49 5.06 6.35 4.01
N PHE A 50 5.50 5.14 4.32
CA PHE A 50 4.67 3.96 4.06
C PHE A 50 3.48 3.94 5.03
N LEU A 51 2.36 3.45 4.52
CA LEU A 51 1.14 3.32 5.30
C LEU A 51 0.86 1.84 5.55
N PRO A 52 0.31 1.47 6.71
CA PRO A 52 -0.22 0.12 6.89
C PRO A 52 -1.22 -0.17 5.78
N ILE A 53 -1.18 -1.37 5.20
CA ILE A 53 -2.05 -1.72 4.07
C ILE A 53 -3.54 -1.59 4.42
N GLU A 54 -3.88 -1.76 5.70
CA GLU A 54 -5.21 -1.58 6.25
C GLU A 54 -5.65 -0.10 6.29
N GLN A 55 -4.70 0.84 6.27
CA GLN A 55 -4.94 2.29 6.23
C GLN A 55 -4.81 2.87 4.82
N PHE A 56 -4.25 2.11 3.88
CA PHE A 56 -4.13 2.55 2.49
C PHE A 56 -5.47 2.41 1.78
N VAL A 57 -6.26 3.48 1.85
CA VAL A 57 -7.41 3.69 0.99
C VAL A 57 -6.90 4.31 -0.30
N ARG A 58 -7.00 3.60 -1.43
CA ARG A 58 -6.78 4.22 -2.73
C ARG A 58 -7.83 5.32 -2.89
N ASN A 59 -7.42 6.58 -2.83
CA ASN A 59 -8.21 7.64 -3.40
C ASN A 59 -8.29 7.33 -4.89
N ASP A 60 -9.43 6.79 -5.33
CA ASP A 60 -9.86 7.04 -6.70
C ASP A 60 -9.93 8.57 -6.88
N GLN A 61 -9.95 9.06 -8.11
CA GLN A 61 -9.98 10.51 -8.39
C GLN A 61 -11.20 11.23 -7.78
N ASP A 62 -12.13 10.52 -7.17
CA ASP A 62 -13.31 11.01 -6.45
C ASP A 62 -13.27 10.86 -4.90
N GLY A 63 -12.21 10.29 -4.31
CA GLY A 63 -12.07 10.22 -2.86
C GLY A 63 -13.11 9.36 -2.12
N HIS A 64 -13.61 8.28 -2.74
CA HIS A 64 -14.59 7.41 -2.09
C HIS A 64 -13.94 6.34 -1.21
N ILE A 65 -14.36 6.26 0.06
CA ILE A 65 -13.99 5.19 0.99
C ILE A 65 -14.73 3.91 0.58
N ILE A 66 -14.12 3.04 -0.22
CA ILE A 66 -14.61 1.66 -0.34
C ILE A 66 -14.20 0.88 0.90
N ALA A 67 -14.97 1.03 1.98
CA ALA A 67 -14.99 0.04 3.03
C ALA A 67 -15.20 -1.34 2.36
N ALA A 68 -14.48 -2.35 2.83
CA ALA A 68 -14.46 -3.69 2.27
C ALA A 68 -15.81 -4.44 2.38
N GLU A 69 -16.96 -3.77 2.35
CA GLU A 69 -18.29 -4.36 2.24
C GLU A 69 -19.20 -3.38 1.49
N THR A 70 -19.16 -3.39 0.16
CA THR A 70 -20.34 -3.22 -0.72
C THR A 70 -19.85 -3.33 -2.16
N ARG A 71 -19.69 -4.57 -2.61
CA ARG A 71 -19.85 -4.89 -4.03
C ARG A 71 -21.35 -4.98 -4.32
N ALA A 72 -22.07 -3.86 -4.22
CA ALA A 72 -23.36 -3.73 -4.87
C ALA A 72 -23.12 -3.01 -6.19
N ALA A 73 -23.28 -3.77 -7.26
CA ALA A 73 -23.08 -3.38 -8.64
C ALA A 73 -23.76 -2.04 -8.99
N THR A 74 -23.05 -1.18 -9.70
CA THR A 74 -23.67 -0.23 -10.63
C THR A 74 -23.47 -0.73 -12.05
N PRO A 75 -24.51 -1.26 -12.72
CA PRO A 75 -24.51 -1.27 -14.16
C PRO A 75 -24.78 0.16 -14.65
N THR A 76 -23.73 0.81 -15.15
CA THR A 76 -23.83 1.92 -16.09
C THR A 76 -24.68 1.51 -17.28
N THR A 77 -25.83 2.15 -17.49
CA THR A 77 -26.52 2.38 -18.78
C THR A 77 -27.72 3.27 -18.43
N GLY A 78 -27.97 4.44 -18.97
CA GLY A 78 -27.45 5.20 -20.09
C GLY A 78 -28.32 6.47 -20.14
N ASP A 79 -27.76 7.55 -20.64
CA ASP A 79 -28.42 8.83 -20.84
C ASP A 79 -29.17 8.81 -22.18
N PRO A 80 -30.51 8.93 -22.22
CA PRO A 80 -31.19 9.37 -23.43
C PRO A 80 -31.54 10.86 -23.31
N SER A 81 -31.02 11.60 -24.30
CA SER A 81 -31.38 12.98 -24.65
C SER A 81 -32.87 13.25 -24.74
#